data_AF-G9WYV0-F1
#
_entry.id   AF-G9WYV0-F1
#
_cell.length_a   1.000
_cell.length_b   1.000
_cell.length_c   1.000
_cell.angle_alpha   90.00
_cell.angle_beta   90.00
_cell.angle_gamma   90.00
#
_symmetry.space_group_name_H-M   'P 1'
#
loop_
_entity.id
_entity.type
_entity.pdbx_description
1 polymer ?
#
loop_
_entity_poly.entity_id
_entity_poly.type
_entity_poly.pdbx_seq_one_letter_code
_entity_poly.pdbx_strand_id
1 'polypeptide(L)'
;MFRPESLQRRTKQIKDNKKKNEKNRKRNRILNFRVSEEEYDLINKQIEISGLSKQEYFIQLLGEHQIKIIADYRVLDAISKEIFQLAKVIKKFGKLNEEEQNLLLYILEIYEEIKQEKSL
;
A
#
# COMPACT_ATOMS: atom_id res chain seq x y z
N MET A 1 -12.86 -37.28 -4.44
CA MET A 1 -13.52 -37.41 -5.75
C MET A 1 -12.55 -37.01 -6.85
N PHE A 2 -12.13 -37.96 -7.69
CA PHE A 2 -11.24 -37.68 -8.82
C PHE A 2 -12.02 -36.98 -9.94
N ARG A 3 -11.54 -35.80 -10.36
CA ARG A 3 -12.13 -35.05 -11.46
C ARG A 3 -11.84 -35.77 -12.78
N PRO A 4 -12.85 -36.15 -13.59
CA PRO A 4 -12.65 -36.82 -14.88
C PRO A 4 -11.64 -36.06 -15.77
N GLU A 5 -10.68 -36.77 -16.38
CA GLU A 5 -9.63 -36.16 -17.20
C GLU A 5 -10.19 -35.30 -18.34
N SER A 6 -11.33 -35.69 -18.90
CA SER A 6 -12.02 -34.93 -19.95
C SER A 6 -12.43 -33.52 -19.49
N LEU A 7 -12.89 -33.39 -18.24
CA LEU A 7 -13.23 -32.10 -17.64
C LEU A 7 -11.98 -31.29 -17.33
N GLN A 8 -10.89 -31.93 -16.91
CA GLN A 8 -9.60 -31.24 -16.68
C GLN A 8 -9.04 -30.67 -17.99
N ARG A 9 -9.05 -31.46 -19.07
CA ARG A 9 -8.63 -31.06 -20.43
C ARG A 9 -9.48 -29.91 -20.97
N ARG A 10 -10.81 -29.98 -20.80
CA ARG A 10 -11.73 -28.88 -21.16
C ARG A 10 -11.43 -27.62 -20.37
N THR A 11 -11.23 -27.68 -19.05
CA THR A 11 -10.87 -26.50 -18.28
C THR A 11 -9.51 -25.91 -18.64
N LYS A 12 -8.52 -26.74 -18.99
CA LYS A 12 -7.22 -26.26 -19.52
C LYS A 12 -7.43 -25.51 -20.84
N GLN A 13 -8.12 -26.12 -21.82
CA GLN A 13 -8.44 -25.46 -23.09
C GLN A 13 -9.24 -24.16 -22.93
N ILE A 14 -10.19 -24.09 -21.99
CA ILE A 14 -10.95 -22.86 -21.68
C ILE A 14 -10.05 -21.79 -21.04
N LYS A 15 -9.08 -22.19 -20.21
CA LYS A 15 -8.07 -21.28 -19.64
C LYS A 15 -7.11 -20.76 -20.72
N ASP A 16 -6.66 -21.62 -21.63
CA ASP A 16 -5.72 -21.29 -22.70
C ASP A 16 -6.36 -20.37 -23.76
N ASN A 17 -7.65 -20.56 -24.06
CA ASN A 17 -8.42 -19.69 -24.96
C ASN A 17 -8.91 -18.39 -24.32
N LYS A 18 -8.85 -18.24 -22.99
CA LYS A 18 -8.94 -16.95 -22.32
C LYS A 18 -7.58 -16.25 -22.37
N LYS A 19 -7.06 -15.99 -23.58
CA LYS A 19 -6.07 -14.91 -23.75
C LYS A 19 -6.73 -13.66 -23.19
N LYS A 20 -6.27 -13.18 -22.04
CA LYS A 20 -6.71 -11.91 -21.46
C LYS A 20 -6.61 -10.88 -22.59
N ASN A 21 -7.74 -10.33 -23.05
CA ASN A 21 -7.76 -9.33 -24.09
C ASN A 21 -6.89 -8.14 -23.66
N GLU A 22 -5.62 -8.13 -24.05
CA GLU A 22 -4.65 -7.11 -23.65
C GLU A 22 -5.08 -5.73 -24.17
N LYS A 23 -5.84 -5.71 -25.27
CA LYS A 23 -6.40 -4.53 -25.91
C LYS A 23 -7.43 -3.75 -25.06
N ASN A 24 -8.00 -4.35 -24.00
CA ASN A 24 -9.04 -3.70 -23.18
C ASN A 24 -8.59 -3.38 -21.74
N ARG A 25 -7.28 -3.38 -21.44
CA ARG A 25 -6.81 -2.95 -20.12
C ARG A 25 -6.84 -1.42 -20.02
N LYS A 26 -7.57 -0.89 -19.02
CA LYS A 26 -7.59 0.56 -18.71
C LYS A 26 -6.19 1.13 -18.46
N ARG A 27 -5.28 0.34 -17.87
CA ARG A 27 -3.89 0.70 -17.60
C ARG A 27 -2.99 -0.35 -18.24
N ASN A 28 -2.54 -0.10 -19.46
CA ASN A 28 -1.81 -1.06 -20.30
C ASN A 28 -0.29 -0.89 -20.28
N ARG A 29 0.23 0.16 -19.65
CA ARG A 29 1.67 0.42 -19.51
C ARG A 29 2.16 0.01 -18.12
N ILE A 30 3.36 -0.57 -18.08
CA ILE A 30 4.06 -0.95 -16.84
C ILE A 30 5.18 0.06 -16.63
N LEU A 31 5.37 0.49 -15.40
CA LEU A 31 6.42 1.39 -14.97
C LEU A 31 7.15 0.72 -13.81
N ASN A 32 8.45 0.49 -13.98
CA ASN A 32 9.31 -0.23 -13.05
C ASN A 32 10.55 0.61 -12.76
N PHE A 33 11.00 0.57 -11.51
CA PHE A 33 12.23 1.23 -11.07
C PHE A 33 13.21 0.20 -10.50
N ARG A 34 14.50 0.53 -10.55
CA ARG A 34 15.50 -0.16 -9.74
C ARG A 34 15.65 0.62 -8.45
N VAL A 35 15.66 -0.11 -7.34
CA VAL A 35 15.78 0.45 -5.99
C VAL A 35 16.79 -0.39 -5.22
N SER A 36 17.41 0.22 -4.21
CA SER A 36 18.17 -0.52 -3.21
C SER A 36 17.24 -1.37 -2.33
N GLU A 37 17.82 -2.27 -1.53
CA GLU A 37 17.05 -3.10 -0.59
C GLU A 37 16.38 -2.24 0.50
N GLU A 38 17.10 -1.22 1.00
CA GLU A 38 16.59 -0.25 1.97
C GLU A 38 15.41 0.56 1.42
N GLU A 39 15.54 1.07 0.18
CA GLU A 39 14.47 1.81 -0.51
C GLU A 39 13.24 0.92 -0.73
N TYR A 40 13.45 -0.36 -1.08
CA TYR A 40 12.37 -1.31 -1.29
C TYR A 40 11.56 -1.55 -0.01
N ASP A 41 12.24 -1.73 1.12
CA ASP A 41 11.60 -1.96 2.41
C ASP A 41 10.83 -0.72 2.90
N LEU A 42 11.41 0.47 2.75
CA LEU A 42 10.76 1.74 3.08
C LEU A 42 9.48 1.94 2.27
N ILE A 43 9.54 1.72 0.95
CA ILE A 43 8.39 1.84 0.05
C ILE A 43 7.30 0.84 0.46
N ASN A 44 7.66 -0.42 0.76
CA ASN A 44 6.67 -1.41 1.16
C ASN A 44 6.01 -1.05 2.49
N LYS A 45 6.77 -0.53 3.45
CA LYS A 45 6.25 -0.08 4.74
C LYS A 45 5.27 1.09 4.56
N GLN A 46 5.61 2.07 3.71
CA GLN A 46 4.71 3.18 3.39
C GLN A 46 3.41 2.71 2.71
N ILE A 47 3.51 1.76 1.78
CA ILE A 47 2.33 1.16 1.12
C ILE A 47 1.45 0.43 2.14
N GLU A 48 2.05 -0.36 3.04
CA GLU A 48 1.32 -1.08 4.08
C GLU A 48 0.57 -0.12 5.02
N ILE A 49 1.23 0.96 5.46
CA ILE A 49 0.62 2.00 6.31
C ILE A 49 -0.53 2.69 5.58
N SER A 50 -0.38 2.97 4.29
CA SER A 50 -1.42 3.63 3.49
C SER A 50 -2.70 2.78 3.31
N GLY A 51 -2.62 1.46 3.49
CA GLY A 51 -3.72 0.53 3.23
C GLY A 51 -4.09 0.38 1.75
N LEU A 52 -3.37 1.03 0.84
CA LEU A 52 -3.59 0.97 -0.60
C LEU A 52 -2.87 -0.22 -1.23
N SER A 53 -3.37 -0.69 -2.37
CA SER A 53 -2.56 -1.59 -3.20
C SER A 53 -1.34 -0.86 -3.76
N LYS A 54 -0.22 -1.55 -4.02
CA LYS A 54 1.00 -0.94 -4.60
C LYS A 54 0.69 -0.07 -5.83
N GLN A 55 -0.20 -0.56 -6.69
CA GLN A 55 -0.59 0.13 -7.91
C GLN A 55 -1.38 1.42 -7.62
N GLU A 56 -2.31 1.40 -6.66
CA GLU A 56 -3.08 2.58 -6.26
C GLU A 56 -2.18 3.60 -5.58
N TYR A 57 -1.31 3.14 -4.66
CA TYR A 57 -0.33 3.99 -3.98
C TYR A 57 0.52 4.78 -4.98
N PHE A 58 1.16 4.11 -5.94
CA PHE A 58 2.02 4.80 -6.92
C PHE A 58 1.24 5.67 -7.91
N ILE A 59 0.03 5.27 -8.31
CA ILE A 59 -0.80 6.10 -9.21
C ILE A 59 -1.27 7.35 -8.50
N GLN A 60 -1.61 7.25 -7.22
CA GLN A 60 -2.04 8.38 -6.41
C GLN A 60 -0.85 9.29 -6.10
N LEU A 61 0.27 8.72 -5.63
CA LEU A 61 1.52 9.43 -5.35
C LEU A 61 2.08 10.20 -6.57
N LEU A 62 2.05 9.59 -7.76
CA LEU A 62 2.59 10.21 -8.98
C LEU A 62 1.56 11.02 -9.76
N GLY A 63 0.27 10.74 -9.59
CA GLY A 63 -0.83 11.31 -10.38
C GLY A 63 -1.54 12.48 -9.71
N GLU A 64 -1.68 12.46 -8.38
CA GLU A 64 -2.21 13.56 -7.59
C GLU A 64 -1.10 13.98 -6.63
N HIS A 65 -0.72 15.26 -6.60
CA HIS A 65 0.22 15.76 -5.57
C HIS A 65 -0.39 15.74 -4.14
N GLN A 66 -1.44 14.94 -3.90
CA GLN A 66 -2.13 14.74 -2.64
C GLN A 66 -2.58 13.29 -2.55
N ILE A 67 -2.04 12.57 -1.58
CA ILE A 67 -2.51 11.22 -1.26
C ILE A 67 -3.84 11.38 -0.49
N LYS A 68 -4.98 11.32 -1.18
CA LYS A 68 -6.29 11.16 -0.51
C LYS A 68 -6.38 9.85 0.27
N ILE A 69 -6.16 9.91 1.58
CA ILE A 69 -6.30 8.77 2.48
C ILE A 69 -7.77 8.70 2.91
N ILE A 70 -8.50 7.73 2.37
CA ILE A 70 -9.86 7.45 2.83
C ILE A 70 -9.74 6.79 4.22
N ALA A 71 -10.21 7.48 5.25
CA ALA A 71 -10.11 7.05 6.65
C ALA A 71 -10.93 5.77 6.95
N ASP A 72 -10.37 4.60 6.67
CA ASP A 72 -10.88 3.29 7.12
C ASP A 72 -10.40 3.01 8.56
N TYR A 73 -11.18 2.26 9.35
CA TYR A 73 -10.81 1.80 10.70
C TYR A 73 -9.44 1.11 10.72
N ARG A 74 -9.05 0.46 9.62
CA ARG A 74 -7.73 -0.16 9.45
C ARG A 74 -6.59 0.84 9.43
N VAL A 75 -6.79 2.00 8.81
CA VAL A 75 -5.81 3.10 8.76
C VAL A 75 -5.66 3.69 10.16
N LEU A 76 -6.77 3.90 10.87
CA LEU A 76 -6.75 4.39 12.25
C LEU A 76 -6.01 3.41 13.20
N ASP A 77 -6.24 2.11 13.06
CA ASP A 77 -5.57 1.08 13.86
C ASP A 77 -4.07 0.97 13.52
N ALA A 78 -3.69 1.09 12.25
CA ALA A 78 -2.30 1.13 11.80
C ALA A 78 -1.55 2.35 12.34
N ILE A 79 -2.16 3.55 12.25
CA ILE A 79 -1.62 4.79 12.79
C ILE A 79 -1.45 4.68 14.32
N SER A 80 -2.46 4.17 15.02
CA SER A 80 -2.42 4.02 16.48
C SER A 80 -1.30 3.08 16.92
N LYS A 81 -1.07 1.98 16.18
CA LYS A 81 0.03 1.05 16.43
C LYS A 81 1.40 1.69 16.22
N GLU A 82 1.59 2.42 15.13
CA GLU A 82 2.88 3.09 14.85
C GLU A 82 3.17 4.21 15.86
N ILE A 83 2.18 5.04 16.20
CA ILE A 83 2.32 6.04 17.27
C ILE A 83 2.70 5.38 18.60
N PHE A 84 2.10 4.23 18.93
CA PHE A 84 2.43 3.51 20.16
C PHE A 84 3.84 2.93 20.15
N GLN A 85 4.32 2.43 19.01
CA GLN A 85 5.71 1.98 18.88
C GLN A 85 6.70 3.14 19.03
N LEU A 86 6.45 4.27 18.36
CA LEU A 86 7.27 5.48 18.50
C LEU A 86 7.28 6.00 19.94
N ALA A 87 6.12 6.08 20.61
CA ALA A 87 6.03 6.46 22.01
C ALA A 87 6.84 5.53 22.93
N LYS A 88 6.88 4.23 22.63
CA LYS A 88 7.68 3.25 23.37
C LYS A 88 9.18 3.45 23.14
N VAL A 89 9.60 3.81 21.93
CA VAL A 89 11.00 4.16 21.60
C VAL A 89 11.41 5.45 22.32
N ILE A 90 10.61 6.50 22.25
CA ILE A 90 10.83 7.78 22.96
C ILE A 90 10.95 7.54 24.47
N LYS A 91 10.02 6.77 25.06
CA LYS A 91 10.04 6.45 26.50
C LYS A 91 11.28 5.66 26.92
N LYS A 92 11.85 4.86 26.01
CA LYS A 92 12.97 3.95 26.31
C LYS A 92 14.33 4.58 26.04
N PHE A 93 14.45 5.46 25.05
CA PHE A 93 15.73 6.01 24.59
C PHE A 93 15.82 7.54 24.62
N GLY A 94 14.70 8.26 24.78
CA GLY A 94 14.65 9.72 24.88
C GLY A 94 15.07 10.50 23.63
N LYS A 95 15.48 9.81 22.56
CA LYS A 95 15.87 10.39 21.27
C LYS A 95 15.39 9.49 20.15
N LEU A 96 14.78 10.09 19.14
CA LEU A 96 14.44 9.47 17.87
C LEU A 96 15.59 9.72 16.90
N ASN A 97 15.95 8.72 16.10
CA ASN A 97 16.87 8.92 14.97
C ASN A 97 16.18 9.72 13.84
N GLU A 98 16.93 10.19 12.84
CA GLU A 98 16.37 11.02 11.75
C GLU A 98 15.27 10.32 10.96
N GLU A 99 15.39 9.01 10.73
CA GLU A 99 14.39 8.20 10.03
C GLU A 99 13.08 8.08 10.83
N GLU A 100 13.16 7.85 12.13
CA GLU A 100 12.03 7.79 13.04
C GLU A 100 11.35 9.16 13.19
N GLN A 101 12.10 10.25 13.13
CA GLN A 101 11.56 11.62 13.11
C GLN A 101 10.78 11.89 11.81
N ASN A 102 11.33 11.50 10.67
CA ASN A 102 10.65 11.63 9.37
C ASN A 102 9.38 10.76 9.31
N LEU A 103 9.45 9.54 9.86
CA LEU A 103 8.28 8.66 9.97
C LEU A 103 7.20 9.27 10.87
N LEU A 104 7.58 9.84 12.01
CA LEU A 104 6.64 10.52 12.90
C LEU A 104 5.97 11.72 12.22
N LEU A 105 6.74 12.51 11.47
CA LEU A 105 6.21 13.66 10.74
C LEU A 105 5.19 13.23 9.68
N TYR A 106 5.50 12.19 8.92
CA TYR A 106 4.58 11.60 7.93
C TYR A 106 3.28 11.07 8.59
N ILE A 107 3.39 10.42 9.75
CA ILE A 107 2.22 9.94 10.49
C ILE A 107 1.35 11.11 10.99
N LEU A 108 1.96 12.19 11.45
CA LEU A 108 1.24 13.39 11.91
C LEU A 108 0.51 14.11 10.76
N GLU A 109 1.14 14.19 9.59
CA GLU A 109 0.54 14.74 8.38
C GLU A 109 -0.73 13.97 7.99
N ILE A 110 -0.65 12.63 7.97
CA ILE A 110 -1.81 11.75 7.73
C ILE A 110 -2.90 11.97 8.79
N TYR A 111 -2.52 12.11 10.07
CA TYR A 111 -3.48 12.31 11.14
C TYR A 111 -4.21 13.67 11.04
N GLU A 112 -3.51 14.73 10.65
CA GLU A 112 -4.12 16.04 10.41
C GLU A 112 -5.13 16.01 9.26
N GLU A 113 -4.79 15.34 8.16
CA GLU A 113 -5.72 15.16 7.02
C GLU A 113 -6.99 14.42 7.44
N ILE A 114 -6.86 13.31 8.19
CA ILE A 114 -8.01 12.54 8.71
C ILE A 114 -8.85 13.40 9.69
N LYS A 115 -8.22 14.25 10.48
CA LYS A 115 -8.92 15.14 11.42
C LYS A 115 -9.67 16.25 10.69
N GLN A 116 -9.10 16.82 9.63
CA GLN A 116 -9.73 17.85 8.82
C GLN A 116 -10.97 17.31 8.09
N GLU A 117 -10.91 16.08 7.55
CA GLU A 117 -12.08 15.43 6.93
C GLU A 117 -13.24 15.17 7.90
N LYS A 118 -12.96 14.93 9.19
CA LYS A 118 -14.02 14.74 10.21
C LYS A 118 -14.67 16.04 10.69
N SER A 119 -14.09 17.20 10.38
CA SER A 119 -14.58 18.51 10.83
C SER A 119 -15.45 19.24 9.80
N LEU A 120 -15.70 18.61 8.65
CA LEU A 120 -16.61 19.05 7.57
C LEU A 120 -17.87 18.20 7.57
#